data_AF-A0A5K1EM69-F1
#
_entry.id   AF-A0A5K1EM69-F1
#
_cell.length_a   1.000
_cell.length_b   1.000
_cell.length_c   1.000
_cell.angle_alpha   90.00
_cell.angle_beta   90.00
_cell.angle_gamma   90.00
#
_symmetry.space_group_name_H-M   'P 1'
#
loop_
_entity.id
_entity.type
_entity.pdbx_description
1 polymer ?
#
loop_
_entity_poly.entity_id
_entity_poly.type
_entity_poly.pdbx_seq_one_letter_code
_entity_poly.pdbx_strand_id
1 'polypeptide(L)'
;YFITFIDDCSRNAIVYLLKDRSEVPTIIETFIACMETQYGTSVKTLRSDNAREYTCHSVDSFFQKKRIVHETSCSYTPTQKG
;
A
#
# COMPACT_ATOMS: atom_id res chain seq x y z
N TYR A 1 6.69 -3.90 -14.08
CA TYR A 1 5.64 -4.18 -13.07
C TYR A 1 4.89 -2.89 -12.77
N PHE A 2 3.70 -2.95 -12.19
CA PHE A 2 3.01 -1.74 -11.73
C PHE A 2 2.30 -2.01 -10.42
N ILE A 3 2.17 -0.97 -9.61
CA ILE A 3 1.39 -0.97 -8.37
C ILE A 3 0.33 0.11 -8.47
N THR A 4 -0.87 -0.18 -7.97
CA THR A 4 -1.98 0.77 -7.96
C THR A 4 -2.42 0.98 -6.52
N PHE A 5 -2.42 2.22 -6.07
CA PHE A 5 -3.03 2.63 -4.81
C PHE A 5 -4.41 3.19 -5.10
N ILE A 6 -5.43 2.60 -4.48
CA ILE A 6 -6.81 3.04 -4.61
C ILE A 6 -7.23 3.64 -3.28
N ASP A 7 -7.64 4.90 -3.30
CA ASP A 7 -8.23 5.54 -2.14
C ASP A 7 -9.72 5.20 -2.04
N ASP A 8 -10.12 4.57 -0.93
CA ASP A 8 -11.50 4.13 -0.73
C ASP A 8 -12.49 5.31 -0.59
N CYS A 9 -12.01 6.46 -0.11
CA CYS A 9 -12.84 7.65 0.14
C CYS A 9 -13.16 8.41 -1.17
N SER A 10 -12.12 8.79 -1.92
CA SER A 10 -12.23 9.61 -3.12
C SER A 10 -12.36 8.80 -4.41
N ARG A 11 -12.17 7.48 -4.36
CA ARG A 11 -12.07 6.58 -5.53
C ARG A 11 -10.94 6.93 -6.49
N ASN A 12 -10.00 7.77 -6.06
CA ASN A 12 -8.82 8.09 -6.85
C ASN A 12 -7.87 6.89 -6.90
N ALA A 13 -7.32 6.63 -8.08
CA ALA A 13 -6.30 5.61 -8.28
C ALA A 13 -4.97 6.28 -8.69
N ILE A 14 -3.90 5.95 -7.99
CA ILE A 14 -2.54 6.39 -8.30
C ILE A 14 -1.75 5.16 -8.72
N VAL A 15 -1.17 5.20 -9.92
CA VAL A 15 -0.40 4.10 -10.51
C VAL A 15 1.07 4.47 -10.56
N TYR A 16 1.93 3.60 -10.06
CA TYR A 16 3.38 3.71 -10.22
C TYR A 16 3.88 2.56 -11.11
N LEU A 17 4.79 2.90 -12.03
CA LEU A 17 5.50 1.93 -12.85
C LEU A 17 6.80 1.54 -12.18
N LEU A 18 7.06 0.25 -12.07
CA LEU A 18 8.26 -0.31 -11.46
C LEU A 18 9.06 -1.09 -12.50
N LYS A 19 10.37 -0.97 -12.42
CA LYS A 19 11.32 -1.77 -13.21
C LYS A 19 11.41 -3.17 -12.62
N ASP A 20 11.43 -3.29 -11.30
CA ASP A 20 11.55 -4.56 -10.58
C ASP A 20 10.63 -4.63 -9.35
N ARG A 21 10.29 -5.86 -8.91
CA ARG A 21 9.47 -6.11 -7.71
C ARG A 21 10.14 -5.66 -6.42
N SER A 22 11.47 -5.60 -6.38
CA SER A 22 12.22 -5.08 -5.22
C SER A 22 12.03 -3.58 -4.95
N GLU A 23 11.47 -2.82 -5.91
CA GLU A 23 11.19 -1.39 -5.73
C GLU A 23 9.90 -1.12 -4.93
N VAL A 24 9.07 -2.14 -4.67
CA VAL A 24 7.78 -2.01 -3.98
C VAL A 24 7.87 -1.27 -2.62
N PRO A 25 8.81 -1.60 -1.70
CA PRO A 25 8.95 -0.89 -0.44
C PRO A 25 9.18 0.62 -0.61
N THR A 26 10.08 0.99 -1.52
CA THR A 26 10.42 2.39 -1.79
C THR A 26 9.24 3.17 -2.35
N ILE A 27 8.45 2.53 -3.24
CA ILE A 27 7.26 3.15 -3.81
C ILE A 27 6.17 3.37 -2.75
N ILE A 28 5.99 2.43 -1.81
CA ILE A 28 5.04 2.59 -0.70
C ILE A 28 5.42 3.77 0.19
N GLU A 29 6.69 3.88 0.58
CA GLU A 29 7.18 5.01 1.38
C GLU A 29 6.97 6.35 0.66
N THR A 30 7.27 6.38 -0.64
CA THR A 30 7.09 7.57 -1.49
C THR A 30 5.62 7.96 -1.61
N PHE A 31 4.72 6.98 -1.78
CA PHE A 31 3.28 7.20 -1.84
C PHE A 31 2.76 7.80 -0.53
N ILE A 32 3.13 7.23 0.62
CA ILE A 32 2.68 7.72 1.93
C ILE A 32 3.21 9.13 2.20
N ALA A 33 4.47 9.41 1.88
CA ALA A 33 5.02 10.76 1.99
C ALA A 33 4.30 11.76 1.08
N CYS A 34 3.90 11.35 -0.13
CA CYS A 34 3.12 12.17 -1.05
C CYS A 34 1.73 12.49 -0.47
N MET A 35 1.03 11.50 0.11
CA MET A 35 -0.26 11.69 0.77
C MET A 35 -0.17 12.70 1.92
N GLU A 36 0.86 12.57 2.76
CA GLU A 36 1.06 13.46 3.91
C GLU A 36 1.41 14.89 3.48
N THR A 37 2.22 15.07 2.43
CA THR A 37 2.73 16.39 2.02
C THR A 37 1.81 17.11 1.04
N GLN A 38 1.43 16.48 -0.06
CA GLN A 38 0.67 17.11 -1.15
C GLN A 38 -0.82 17.18 -0.83
N TYR A 39 -1.33 16.18 -0.12
CA TYR A 39 -2.76 16.06 0.18
C TYR A 39 -3.09 16.35 1.64
N GLY A 40 -2.09 16.64 2.48
CA GLY A 40 -2.27 16.90 3.92
C GLY A 40 -2.95 15.74 4.65
N THR A 41 -2.90 14.53 4.09
CA THR A 41 -3.71 13.40 4.53
C THR A 41 -2.80 12.30 5.06
N SER A 42 -3.04 11.89 6.30
CA SER A 42 -2.34 10.76 6.91
C SER A 42 -3.06 9.45 6.55
N VAL A 43 -2.33 8.54 5.91
CA VAL A 43 -2.81 7.18 5.64
C VAL A 43 -2.93 6.44 6.96
N LYS A 44 -4.12 5.96 7.31
CA LYS A 44 -4.36 5.22 8.57
C LYS A 44 -4.25 3.72 8.39
N THR A 45 -4.79 3.22 7.27
CA THR A 45 -4.82 1.81 6.95
C THR A 45 -4.39 1.63 5.51
N LEU A 46 -3.48 0.69 5.26
CA LEU A 46 -3.09 0.27 3.93
C LEU A 46 -3.49 -1.20 3.78
N ARG A 47 -4.26 -1.52 2.74
CA ARG A 47 -4.70 -2.89 2.46
C ARG A 47 -4.02 -3.40 1.21
N SER A 48 -3.37 -4.56 1.30
CA SER A 48 -2.77 -5.23 0.16
C SER A 48 -3.32 -6.65 -0.02
N ASP A 49 -3.24 -7.17 -1.23
CA ASP A 49 -3.34 -8.61 -1.45
C ASP A 49 -2.07 -9.28 -0.88
N ASN A 50 -2.15 -10.60 -0.64
CA ASN A 50 -1.12 -11.39 0.04
C ASN A 50 0.20 -11.55 -0.76
N ALA A 51 0.57 -10.55 -1.56
CA ALA A 51 1.83 -10.49 -2.26
C ALA A 51 2.96 -10.31 -1.23
N ARG A 52 3.82 -11.32 -1.18
CA ARG A 52 4.99 -11.45 -0.29
C ARG A 52 5.95 -10.26 -0.32
N GLU A 53 5.85 -9.41 -1.35
CA GLU A 53 6.58 -8.16 -1.53
C GLU A 53 6.16 -7.06 -0.54
N TYR A 54 4.92 -7.13 -0.03
CA TYR A 54 4.37 -6.19 0.96
C TYR A 54 4.65 -6.61 2.41
N THR A 55 5.10 -7.84 2.63
CA THR A 55 5.38 -8.42 3.97
C THR A 55 6.87 -8.46 4.29
N CYS A 56 7.67 -7.61 3.65
CA CYS A 56 9.09 -7.45 3.98
C CYS A 56 9.23 -6.69 5.31
N HIS A 57 10.12 -7.15 6.20
CA HIS A 57 10.34 -6.55 7.53
C HIS A 57 10.59 -5.03 7.50
N SER A 58 11.17 -4.51 6.42
CA SER A 58 11.39 -3.06 6.25
C SER A 58 10.08 -2.28 6.15
N VAL A 59 9.10 -2.79 5.41
CA VAL A 59 7.80 -2.16 5.18
C VAL A 59 6.97 -2.18 6.46
N ASP A 60 6.96 -3.30 7.17
CA ASP A 60 6.27 -3.42 8.46
C ASP A 60 6.82 -2.42 9.50
N SER A 61 8.15 -2.30 9.58
CA SER A 61 8.79 -1.34 10.50
C SER A 61 8.43 0.10 10.15
N PHE A 62 8.36 0.42 8.85
CA PHE A 62 7.92 1.73 8.38
C PHE A 62 6.48 2.02 8.77
N PHE A 63 5.55 1.08 8.55
CA PHE A 63 4.15 1.23 8.95
C PHE A 63 4.00 1.40 10.46
N GLN A 64 4.71 0.62 11.27
CA GLN A 64 4.70 0.77 12.73
C GLN A 64 5.18 2.16 13.17
N LYS A 65 6.27 2.65 12.59
CA LYS A 65 6.81 3.99 12.89
C LYS A 65 5.80 5.10 12.55
N LYS A 66 5.05 4.92 11.46
CA LYS A 66 4.01 5.84 11.00
C LYS A 66 2.64 5.60 11.66
N ARG A 67 2.50 4.56 12.50
CA ARG A 67 1.24 4.11 13.10
C ARG A 67 0.16 3.77 12.06
N ILE A 68 0.59 3.20 10.93
CA ILE A 68 -0.27 2.73 9.85
C ILE A 68 -0.61 1.27 10.12
N VAL A 69 -1.89 0.93 10.04
CA VAL A 69 -2.36 -0.45 10.11
C VAL A 69 -2.21 -1.08 8.73
N HIS A 70 -1.42 -2.14 8.62
CA HIS A 70 -1.32 -2.93 7.39
C HIS A 70 -2.27 -4.12 7.47
N GLU A 71 -3.25 -4.14 6.57
CA GLU A 71 -4.18 -5.25 6.41
C GLU A 71 -3.79 -6.08 5.18
N THR A 72 -3.57 -7.37 5.38
CA THR A 72 -3.36 -8.32 4.29
C THR A 72 -4.61 -9.19 4.13
N SER A 73 -5.09 -9.32 2.90
CA SER A 73 -6.19 -10.25 2.62
C SER A 73 -5.64 -11.66 2.44
N CYS A 74 -6.17 -12.63 3.20
CA CYS A 74 -5.75 -14.03 3.09
C CYS A 74 -6.17 -14.58 1.72
N SER A 75 -5.20 -15.06 0.94
CA SER A 75 -5.42 -15.61 -0.39
C SER A 75 -6.05 -17.01 -0.29
N TYR A 76 -7.31 -17.12 0.11
CA TYR A 76 -8.20 -18.27 -0.15
C TYR A 76 -9.63 -17.99 0.36
N THR A 77 -10.39 -17.20 -0.38
CA THR A 77 -11.85 -17.36 -0.48
C THR A 77 -12.29 -16.86 -1.86
N PRO A 78 -12.79 -17.74 -2.75
CA PRO A 78 -13.52 -17.29 -3.91
C PRO A 78 -14.83 -16.67 -3.41
N THR A 79 -15.13 -15.44 -3.84
CA THR A 79 -16.35 -14.64 -3.55
C THR A 79 -16.54 -14.23 -2.07
N GLN A 80 -16.77 -12.96 -1.73
CA GLN A 80 -17.87 -12.12 -2.22
C GLN A 80 -17.39 -10.72 -2.61
N LYS A 81 -17.51 -10.42 -3.91
CA LYS A 81 -17.88 -9.06 -4.33
C LYS A 81 -19.40 -8.98 -4.20
N GLY A 82 -19.88 -8.13 -3.29
CA GLY A 82 -21.22 -7.58 -3.24
C GLY A 82 -21.06 -6.07 -3.12
#